data_AF-A0A3B8TYU5-F1
#
_entry.id   AF-A0A3B8TYU5-F1
#
_cell.length_a   1.000
_cell.length_b   1.000
_cell.length_c   1.000
_cell.angle_alpha   90.00
_cell.angle_beta   90.00
_cell.angle_gamma   90.00
#
_symmetry.space_group_name_H-M   'P 1'
#
loop_
_entity.id
_entity.type
_entity.pdbx_description
1 polymer ?
#
loop_
_entity_poly.entity_id
_entity_poly.type
_entity_poly.pdbx_seq_one_letter_code
_entity_poly.pdbx_strand_id
1 'polypeptide(L)' 'MKSDEILQTLIKHFNKEVTLDSSIGFCIEWHSMNALLFALYIEKEFNVRLNVQLFRPETTIRELISAIQQKVSS' A
#
# COMPACT_ATOMS: atom_id res chain seq x y z
N MET A 1 13.00 0.31 7.33
CA MET A 1 12.87 -0.40 6.04
C MET A 1 12.99 0.61 4.91
N LYS A 2 13.73 0.29 3.84
CA LYS A 2 13.96 1.22 2.72
C LYS A 2 12.75 1.28 1.78
N SER A 3 12.57 2.39 1.04
CA SER A 3 11.44 2.57 0.11
C SER A 3 11.38 1.46 -0.95
N ASP A 4 12.54 1.03 -1.44
CA ASP A 4 12.64 -0.02 -2.47
C ASP A 4 12.16 -1.39 -1.97
N GLU A 5 12.40 -1.71 -0.69
CA GLU A 5 11.95 -2.98 -0.09
C GLU A 5 10.42 -3.03 0.04
N ILE A 6 9.80 -1.89 0.41
CA ILE A 6 8.34 -1.75 0.45
C ILE A 6 7.77 -1.91 -0.96
N LEU A 7 8.35 -1.19 -1.93
CA LEU A 7 7.88 -1.23 -3.32
C LEU A 7 7.92 -2.65 -3.89
N GLN A 8 9.02 -3.38 -3.70
CA GLN A 8 9.15 -4.76 -4.17
C GLN A 8 8.13 -5.71 -3.53
N THR A 9 7.83 -5.51 -2.24
CA THR A 9 6.81 -6.29 -1.52
C THR A 9 5.41 -6.01 -2.06
N LEU A 10 5.11 -4.74 -2.36
CA LEU A 10 3.84 -4.33 -2.96
C LEU A 10 3.67 -4.85 -4.39
N ILE A 11 4.70 -4.74 -5.24
CA ILE A 11 4.67 -5.27 -6.61
C ILE A 11 4.36 -6.78 -6.62
N LYS A 12 5.01 -7.55 -5.73
CA LYS A 12 4.74 -8.98 -5.58
C LYS A 12 3.29 -9.26 -5.19
N HIS A 13 2.71 -8.46 -4.29
CA HIS A 13 1.32 -8.61 -3.87
C HIS A 13 0.34 -8.37 -5.02
N PHE A 14 0.56 -7.34 -5.84
CA PHE A 14 -0.40 -6.96 -6.88
C PHE A 14 -0.42 -7.89 -8.10
N ASN A 15 0.63 -8.72 -8.28
CA ASN A 15 0.76 -9.63 -9.42
C ASN A 15 0.51 -8.93 -10.79
N LYS A 16 0.90 -7.65 -10.90
CA LYS A 16 0.75 -6.82 -12.10
C LYS A 16 1.86 -5.77 -12.16
N GLU A 17 2.12 -5.23 -13.35
CA GLU A 17 3.06 -4.13 -13.52
C GLU A 17 2.50 -2.85 -12.88
N VAL A 18 3.19 -2.32 -11.87
CA VAL A 18 2.80 -1.07 -11.19
C VAL A 18 4.00 -0.13 -11.07
N THR A 19 3.72 1.16 -11.11
CA THR A 19 4.69 2.25 -10.91
C THR A 19 4.36 3.03 -9.65
N LEU A 20 5.28 3.88 -9.18
CA LEU A 20 5.05 4.71 -7.99
C LEU A 20 3.81 5.61 -8.09
N ASP A 21 3.45 6.02 -9.31
CA ASP A 21 2.32 6.90 -9.56
C ASP A 21 1.03 6.12 -9.89
N SER A 22 1.09 4.78 -9.89
CA SER A 22 -0.10 3.94 -10.00
C SER A 22 -0.99 4.11 -8.78
N SER A 23 -2.30 4.15 -9.01
CA SER A 23 -3.27 4.26 -7.93
C SER A 23 -3.51 2.90 -7.26
N ILE A 24 -3.69 2.90 -5.94
CA ILE A 24 -4.02 1.68 -5.18
C ILE A 24 -5.33 1.10 -5.70
N GLY A 25 -6.28 1.93 -6.10
CA GLY A 25 -7.55 1.45 -6.67
C GLY A 25 -7.38 0.57 -7.91
N PHE A 26 -6.43 0.93 -8.80
CA PHE A 26 -6.04 0.06 -9.91
C PHE A 26 -5.32 -1.20 -9.43
N CYS A 27 -4.43 -1.07 -8.44
CA CYS A 27 -3.61 -2.16 -7.95
C CYS A 27 -4.43 -3.26 -7.27
N ILE A 28 -5.50 -2.92 -6.55
CA ILE A 28 -6.31 -3.89 -5.79
C ILE A 28 -7.66 -4.24 -6.43
N GLU A 29 -7.91 -3.76 -7.66
CA GLU A 29 -9.23 -3.86 -8.32
C GLU A 29 -10.33 -3.31 -7.40
N TRP A 30 -10.36 -1.98 -7.28
CA TRP A 30 -11.03 -1.30 -6.18
C TRP A 30 -12.45 -1.81 -5.93
N HIS A 31 -12.63 -2.31 -4.71
CA HIS A 31 -13.90 -2.53 -4.06
C HIS A 31 -13.69 -2.39 -2.55
N SER A 32 -14.72 -2.04 -1.79
CA SER A 32 -14.58 -1.75 -0.35
C SER A 32 -14.01 -2.94 0.44
N MET A 33 -14.39 -4.16 0.07
CA MET A 33 -13.82 -5.39 0.65
C MET A 33 -12.33 -5.54 0.34
N ASN A 34 -11.92 -5.33 -0.91
CA ASN A 34 -10.52 -5.42 -1.33
C ASN A 34 -9.67 -4.36 -0.63
N ALA A 35 -10.19 -3.13 -0.46
CA ALA A 35 -9.51 -2.07 0.27
C ALA A 35 -9.28 -2.44 1.74
N LEU A 36 -10.27 -3.04 2.40
CA LEU A 36 -10.12 -3.51 3.78
C LEU A 36 -9.12 -4.66 3.90
N LEU A 37 -9.21 -5.66 3.02
CA LEU A 37 -8.28 -6.79 3.01
C LEU A 37 -6.85 -6.33 2.74
N PHE A 38 -6.67 -5.39 1.82
CA PHE A 38 -5.38 -4.80 1.53
C PHE A 38 -4.85 -3.98 2.71
N ALA A 39 -5.70 -3.20 3.40
CA ALA A 39 -5.30 -2.50 4.61
C ALA A 39 -4.78 -3.46 5.69
N LEU A 40 -5.53 -4.54 5.96
CA LEU A 40 -5.11 -5.58 6.91
C LEU A 40 -3.80 -6.26 6.51
N TYR A 41 -3.62 -6.52 5.21
CA TYR A 41 -2.36 -7.06 4.68
C TYR A 41 -1.19 -6.11 4.97
N ILE A 42 -1.33 -4.82 4.66
CA ILE A 42 -0.27 -3.81 4.88
C ILE A 42 0.09 -3.68 6.36
N GLU A 43 -0.92 -3.64 7.24
CA GLU A 43 -0.69 -3.56 8.69
C GLU A 43 0.06 -4.78 9.21
N LYS A 44 -0.30 -5.98 8.74
CA LYS A 44 0.36 -7.23 9.11
C LYS A 44 1.77 -7.33 8.55
N GLU A 45 1.95 -7.06 7.26
CA GLU A 45 3.22 -7.24 6.54
C GLU A 45 4.31 -6.30 7.05
N PHE A 46 3.95 -5.05 7.34
CA PHE A 46 4.92 -4.04 7.77
C PHE A 46 4.88 -3.74 9.27
N ASN A 47 4.02 -4.44 10.03
CA ASN A 47 3.81 -4.23 11.46
C ASN A 47 3.53 -2.75 11.81
N VAL A 48 2.65 -2.12 11.05
CA VAL A 48 2.25 -0.71 11.21
C VAL A 48 0.74 -0.59 11.40
N ARG A 49 0.28 0.55 11.93
CA ARG A 49 -1.13 0.95 11.86
C ARG A 49 -1.29 2.17 10.97
N LEU A 50 -2.16 2.05 9.97
CA LEU A 50 -2.39 3.10 8.98
C LEU A 50 -3.83 3.61 9.05
N ASN A 51 -4.03 4.86 8.66
CA ASN A 51 -5.38 5.42 8.55
C ASN A 51 -6.08 4.79 7.34
N VAL A 52 -7.30 4.28 7.53
CA VAL A 52 -8.13 3.69 6.46
C VAL A 52 -8.34 4.64 5.28
N GLN A 53 -8.26 5.96 5.49
CA GLN A 53 -8.35 6.97 4.45
C GLN A 53 -7.20 6.91 3.41
N LEU A 54 -6.10 6.22 3.72
CA LEU A 54 -5.00 5.96 2.77
C LEU A 54 -5.34 4.89 1.72
N PHE A 55 -6.43 4.15 1.90
CA PHE A 55 -6.84 3.08 0.98
C PHE A 55 -7.97 3.53 0.04
N ARG A 56 -7.94 4.81 -0.33
CA ARG A 56 -8.83 5.38 -1.34
C ARG A 56 -8.34 5.03 -2.75
N PRO A 57 -9.26 4.95 -3.73
CA PRO A 57 -8.89 4.54 -5.08
C PRO A 57 -7.87 5.48 -5.75
N GLU A 58 -7.83 6.75 -5.35
CA GLU A 58 -6.93 7.78 -5.90
C GLU A 58 -5.55 7.80 -5.23
N THR A 59 -5.38 7.17 -4.06
CA THR A 59 -4.10 7.17 -3.37
C THR A 59 -3.06 6.42 -4.21
N THR A 60 -1.90 7.02 -4.38
CA THR A 60 -0.79 6.46 -5.16
C THR A 60 0.05 5.49 -4.33
N ILE A 61 0.77 4.59 -5.00
CA ILE A 61 1.77 3.73 -4.35
C ILE A 61 2.82 4.57 -3.60
N ARG A 62 3.26 5.70 -4.17
CA ARG A 62 4.21 6.62 -3.55
C ARG A 62 3.73 7.15 -2.21
N GLU A 63 2.47 7.58 -2.14
CA GLU A 63 1.85 8.07 -0.90
C GLU A 63 1.74 6.96 0.16
N LEU A 64 1.34 5.75 -0.26
CA LEU A 64 1.29 4.59 0.63
C LEU A 64 2.67 4.24 1.20
N ILE A 65 3.69 4.15 0.35
CA ILE A 65 5.08 3.88 0.77
C ILE A 65 5.52 4.92 1.80
N SER A 66 5.28 6.21 1.50
CA SER A 66 5.65 7.30 2.40
C SER A 66 4.97 7.16 3.77
N ALA A 67 3.69 6.80 3.80
CA ALA A 67 2.95 6.57 5.04
C ALA A 67 3.48 5.36 5.84
N ILE A 68 3.78 4.25 5.16
CA ILE A 68 4.41 3.07 5.78
C ILE A 68 5.76 3.45 6.40
N GLN A 69 6.61 4.16 5.64
CA GLN A 69 7.94 4.55 6.11
C GLN A 69 7.92 5.46 7.33
N GLN A 70 6.98 6.40 7.38
CA GLN A 70 6.79 7.28 8.54
C GLN A 70 6.45 6.46 9.79
N LYS A 71 5.63 5.40 9.65
CA LYS A 71 5.25 4.53 10.77
C LYS A 71 6.33 3.55 11.19
N VAL A 72 7.09 2.98 10.25
CA VAL A 72 8.20 2.06 10.58
C VAL A 72 9.36 2.78 11.27
N SER A 73 9.52 4.09 11.05
CA SER A 73 10.62 4.89 11.62
C SER A 73 10.28 5.58 12.94
N SER A 74 9.04 5.39 13.45
CA SER A 74 8.57 5.94 14.74
C SER A 74 8.73 4.93 15.87
#